data_AF-E2B2U1-F1
#
_entry.id   AF-E2B2U1-F1
#
_cell.length_a   1.000
_cell.length_b   1.000
_cell.length_c   1.000
_cell.angle_alpha   90.00
_cell.angle_beta   90.00
_cell.angle_gamma   90.00
#
_symmetry.space_group_name_H-M   'P 1'
#
loop_
_entity.id
_entity.type
_entity.pdbx_description
1 polymer ?
#
loop_
_entity_poly.entity_id
_entity_poly.type
_entity_poly.pdbx_seq_one_letter_code
_entity_poly.pdbx_strand_id
1 'polypeptide(L)'
;AFVYVIEFQKCGLPHVHILITLKRDFKIMIPQIVDKYISAEIPNPSENSRLHDIVMKHMIHGPCGDWCLVDGKCSKHYPKSFLKKLKWIMMLIHIRRRNVGKTFERPGGYIVDNRHVVPYCPILSIIFNCHINVEILSSIKSVKYL
;
A
#
# COMPACT_ATOMS: atom_id res chain seq x y z
N ALA A 1 5.16 4.38 24.44
CA ALA A 1 6.07 5.38 23.85
C ALA A 1 5.71 5.48 22.38
N PHE A 2 5.70 6.70 21.82
CA PHE A 2 5.67 6.91 20.38
C PHE A 2 7.11 7.24 19.99
N VAL A 3 7.72 6.41 19.14
CA VAL A 3 8.99 6.74 18.48
C VAL A 3 8.62 6.97 17.03
N TYR A 4 8.89 8.17 16.52
CA TYR A 4 8.82 8.49 15.11
C TYR A 4 10.18 8.99 14.66
N VAL A 5 10.63 8.50 13.52
CA VAL A 5 11.79 9.00 12.79
C VAL A 5 11.23 9.60 11.51
N ILE A 6 11.62 10.83 11.21
CA ILE A 6 11.29 11.53 9.95
C ILE A 6 12.60 11.65 9.19
N GLU A 7 12.71 10.90 8.10
CA GLU A 7 13.86 11.03 7.19
C GLU A 7 13.46 11.80 5.95
N PHE A 8 14.22 12.85 5.65
CA PHE A 8 14.11 13.63 4.42
C PHE A 8 15.22 13.17 3.46
N GLN A 9 14.87 12.41 2.42
CA GLN A 9 15.83 12.02 1.40
C GLN A 9 15.99 13.12 0.34
N LYS A 10 17.23 13.57 0.08
CA LYS A 10 17.57 14.62 -0.90
C LYS A 10 17.57 14.15 -2.36
N CYS A 11 16.62 13.31 -2.77
CA CYS A 11 16.61 12.70 -4.11
C CYS A 11 15.27 12.82 -4.86
N GLY A 12 14.57 13.97 -4.76
CA GLY A 12 13.37 14.24 -5.55
C GLY A 12 12.25 14.95 -4.78
N LEU A 13 11.00 14.70 -5.21
CA LEU A 13 9.76 15.21 -4.58
C LEU A 13 9.78 15.00 -3.05
N PRO A 14 9.14 15.89 -2.26
CA PRO A 14 9.11 15.77 -0.81
C PRO A 14 8.55 14.40 -0.39
N HIS A 15 9.42 13.57 0.19
CA HIS A 15 9.12 12.21 0.63
C HIS A 15 9.47 12.09 2.11
N VAL A 16 8.62 11.40 2.87
CA VAL A 16 8.77 11.21 4.31
C VAL A 16 8.55 9.73 4.63
N HIS A 17 9.51 9.13 5.32
CA HIS A 17 9.32 7.85 6.00
C HIS A 17 8.90 8.13 7.44
N ILE A 18 7.83 7.47 7.91
CA ILE A 18 7.36 7.55 9.30
C ILE A 18 7.24 6.15 9.86
N LEU A 19 8.03 5.83 10.88
CA LEU A 19 7.83 4.62 11.68
C LEU A 19 7.01 4.96 12.92
N ILE A 20 5.95 4.21 13.20
CA ILE A 20 5.14 4.39 14.40
C ILE A 20 5.15 3.08 15.20
N THR A 21 5.74 3.13 16.39
CA THR A 21 5.68 2.00 17.34
C THR A 21 4.48 2.17 18.28
N LEU A 22 3.52 1.24 18.20
CA LEU A 22 2.34 1.22 19.06
C LEU A 22 2.65 0.52 20.39
N LYS A 23 2.00 0.98 21.47
CA LYS A 23 2.00 0.29 22.79
C LYS A 23 1.49 -1.16 22.61
N ARG A 24 1.94 -2.07 23.49
CA ARG A 24 1.68 -3.52 23.40
C ARG A 24 0.19 -3.83 23.19
N ASP A 25 -0.69 -3.18 23.94
CA ASP A 25 -2.13 -3.45 23.93
C ASP A 25 -2.86 -2.84 22.72
N PHE A 26 -2.17 -2.00 21.94
CA PHE A 26 -2.68 -1.33 20.74
C PHE A 26 -2.05 -1.87 19.46
N LYS A 27 -1.24 -2.93 19.53
CA LYS A 27 -0.59 -3.50 18.35
C LYS A 27 -1.62 -4.05 17.37
N ILE A 28 -1.58 -3.56 16.13
CA ILE A 28 -2.47 -3.98 15.04
C ILE A 28 -1.96 -5.30 14.43
N MET A 29 -2.08 -6.38 15.19
CA MET A 29 -1.60 -7.72 14.80
C MET A 29 -2.73 -8.66 14.39
N ILE A 30 -3.97 -8.28 14.71
CA ILE A 30 -5.18 -9.05 14.42
C ILE A 30 -5.61 -8.74 12.98
N PRO A 31 -5.74 -9.74 12.09
CA PRO A 31 -6.09 -9.53 10.68
C PRO A 31 -7.31 -8.64 10.45
N GLN A 32 -8.34 -8.79 11.28
CA GLN A 32 -9.57 -7.99 11.21
C GLN A 32 -9.32 -6.51 11.50
N ILE A 33 -8.39 -6.21 12.41
CA ILE A 33 -7.99 -4.84 12.73
C ILE A 33 -7.13 -4.28 11.60
N VAL A 34 -6.24 -5.09 11.01
CA VAL A 34 -5.44 -4.68 9.84
C VAL A 34 -6.34 -4.29 8.67
N ASP A 35 -7.29 -5.16 8.30
CA ASP A 35 -8.23 -4.94 7.19
C ASP A 35 -9.10 -3.68 7.42
N LYS A 36 -9.25 -3.21 8.66
CA LYS A 36 -9.97 -1.96 8.98
C LYS A 36 -9.16 -0.71 8.63
N TYR A 37 -7.84 -0.75 8.80
CA TYR A 37 -6.98 0.43 8.65
C TYR A 37 -6.17 0.45 7.35
N ILE A 38 -5.88 -0.71 6.78
CA ILE A 38 -5.05 -0.85 5.58
C ILE A 38 -5.84 -1.60 4.52
N SER A 39 -5.84 -1.05 3.31
CA SER A 39 -6.46 -1.65 2.13
C SER A 39 -5.45 -1.74 0.99
N ALA A 40 -5.55 -2.78 0.19
CA ALA A 40 -4.88 -2.89 -1.11
C ALA A 40 -5.92 -3.17 -2.22
N GLU A 41 -7.09 -2.57 -2.09
CA GLU A 41 -8.21 -2.71 -3.01
C GLU A 41 -8.63 -1.35 -3.56
N ILE A 42 -9.08 -1.33 -4.82
CA ILE A 42 -9.67 -0.17 -5.48
C ILE A 42 -11.09 0.02 -4.90
N PRO A 43 -11.39 1.17 -4.27
CA PRO A 43 -12.70 1.44 -3.70
C PRO A 43 -13.80 1.39 -4.76
N ASN A 44 -15.03 1.07 -4.38
CA ASN A 44 -16.15 1.18 -5.30
C ASN A 44 -16.49 2.67 -5.52
N PRO A 45 -16.47 3.20 -6.76
CA PRO A 45 -16.76 4.61 -7.01
C PRO A 45 -18.17 5.03 -6.57
N SER A 46 -19.13 4.10 -6.56
CA SER A 46 -20.50 4.36 -6.07
C SER A 46 -20.59 4.49 -4.54
N GLU A 47 -19.63 3.93 -3.80
CA GLU A 47 -19.61 4.00 -2.33
C GLU A 47 -18.76 5.19 -1.85
N ASN A 48 -17.62 5.42 -2.51
CA ASN A 48 -16.72 6.51 -2.17
C ASN A 48 -15.91 6.95 -3.39
N SER A 49 -16.49 7.83 -4.21
CA SER A 49 -15.86 8.38 -5.41
C SER A 49 -14.55 9.10 -5.09
N ARG A 50 -14.52 9.91 -4.03
CA ARG A 50 -13.32 10.66 -3.63
C ARG A 50 -12.13 9.73 -3.34
N LEU A 51 -12.33 8.70 -2.53
CA LEU A 51 -11.26 7.75 -2.23
C LEU A 51 -10.89 6.94 -3.47
N HIS A 52 -11.86 6.54 -4.29
CA HIS A 52 -11.62 5.85 -5.55
C HIS A 52 -10.66 6.66 -6.44
N ASP A 53 -10.93 7.95 -6.65
CA ASP A 53 -10.13 8.81 -7.50
C ASP A 53 -8.71 8.99 -6.95
N ILE A 54 -8.58 9.17 -5.63
CA ILE A 54 -7.27 9.25 -4.96
C ILE A 54 -6.49 7.94 -5.14
N VAL A 55 -7.13 6.79 -4.94
CA VAL A 55 -6.50 5.48 -5.10
C VAL A 55 -6.09 5.26 -6.55
N MET A 56 -6.98 5.51 -7.50
CA MET A 56 -6.71 5.39 -8.93
C MET A 56 -5.61 6.34 -9.41
N LYS A 57 -5.45 7.49 -8.78
CA LYS A 57 -4.41 8.47 -9.10
C LYS A 57 -3.06 8.16 -8.44
N HIS A 58 -3.07 7.81 -7.15
CA HIS A 58 -1.86 7.79 -6.32
C HIS A 58 -1.45 6.42 -5.81
N MET A 59 -2.34 5.42 -5.79
CA MET A 59 -2.07 4.13 -5.16
C MET A 59 -2.00 2.97 -6.16
N ILE A 60 -1.91 3.25 -7.46
CA ILE A 60 -1.77 2.19 -8.47
C ILE A 60 -0.32 2.12 -8.91
N HIS A 61 0.27 0.95 -8.73
CA HIS A 61 1.58 0.64 -9.27
C HIS A 61 1.49 0.36 -10.76
N GLY A 62 2.29 1.09 -11.54
CA GLY A 62 2.45 0.88 -12.98
C GLY A 62 1.93 2.03 -13.86
N PRO A 63 2.22 1.97 -15.16
CA PRO A 63 2.95 0.90 -15.86
C PRO A 63 4.43 0.84 -15.47
N CYS A 64 4.97 -0.37 -15.31
CA CYS A 64 6.38 -0.57 -15.00
C CYS A 64 7.21 -0.31 -16.25
N GLY A 65 8.15 0.63 -16.20
CA GLY A 65 9.19 0.82 -17.21
C GLY A 65 10.58 0.45 -16.68
N ASP A 66 11.63 0.91 -17.35
CA ASP A 66 13.04 0.63 -17.00
C ASP A 66 13.40 1.05 -15.57
N TRP A 67 12.72 2.07 -15.04
CA TRP A 67 12.87 2.54 -13.65
C TRP A 67 12.34 1.55 -12.60
N CYS A 68 11.53 0.57 -13.00
CA CYS A 68 10.91 -0.41 -12.12
C CYS A 68 11.33 -1.84 -12.44
N LEU A 69 11.56 -2.16 -13.71
CA LEU A 69 11.89 -3.49 -14.19
C LEU A 69 13.36 -3.83 -13.90
N VAL A 70 13.58 -4.99 -13.28
CA VAL A 70 14.89 -5.63 -13.11
C VAL A 70 14.76 -7.01 -13.71
N ASP A 71 15.61 -7.34 -14.69
CA ASP A 71 15.56 -8.59 -15.47
C ASP A 71 14.17 -8.87 -16.06
N GLY A 72 13.52 -7.81 -16.58
CA GLY A 72 12.17 -7.88 -17.16
C GLY A 72 11.04 -8.12 -16.17
N LYS A 73 11.32 -8.12 -14.85
CA LYS A 73 10.32 -8.28 -13.79
C LYS A 73 10.23 -7.04 -12.93
N CYS A 74 9.03 -6.69 -12.46
CA CYS A 74 8.85 -5.59 -11.52
C CYS A 74 9.69 -5.83 -10.25
N SER A 75 10.59 -4.92 -9.91
CA SER A 75 11.41 -4.97 -8.68
C SER A 75 10.56 -5.01 -7.41
N LYS A 76 9.35 -4.46 -7.45
CA LYS A 76 8.37 -4.48 -6.36
C LYS A 76 7.39 -5.65 -6.45
N HIS A 77 7.57 -6.54 -7.43
CA HIS A 77 6.81 -7.77 -7.65
C HIS A 77 5.31 -7.53 -7.89
N TYR A 78 4.99 -6.51 -8.68
CA TYR A 78 3.64 -6.28 -9.20
C TYR A 78 3.47 -6.91 -10.60
N PRO A 79 2.25 -7.32 -10.97
CA PRO A 79 1.04 -7.38 -10.13
C PRO A 79 1.13 -8.45 -9.03
N LYS A 80 0.66 -8.13 -7.82
CA LYS A 80 0.64 -9.06 -6.68
C LYS A 80 -0.42 -10.14 -6.88
N SER A 81 -0.24 -11.32 -6.30
CA SER A 81 -1.29 -12.35 -6.34
C SER A 81 -2.54 -11.93 -5.54
N PHE A 82 -3.72 -12.36 -5.99
CA PHE A 82 -4.94 -12.18 -5.20
C PHE A 82 -4.86 -12.96 -3.89
N LEU A 83 -5.46 -12.38 -2.86
CA LEU A 83 -5.46 -12.94 -1.52
C LEU A 83 -6.80 -12.68 -0.84
N LYS A 84 -7.54 -13.74 -0.49
CA LYS A 84 -8.88 -13.64 0.14
C LYS A 84 -8.85 -13.15 1.59
N LYS A 85 -7.77 -13.43 2.33
CA LYS A 85 -7.56 -13.02 3.72
C LYS A 85 -6.08 -12.74 3.94
N LEU A 86 -5.77 -11.79 4.79
CA LEU A 86 -4.39 -11.49 5.18
C LEU A 86 -3.63 -12.75 5.59
N LYS A 87 -2.36 -12.83 5.17
CA LYS A 87 -1.46 -13.94 5.50
C LYS A 87 -0.18 -13.43 6.16
N TRP A 88 0.26 -14.14 7.18
CA TRP A 88 1.56 -13.98 7.80
C TRP A 88 2.57 -14.90 7.12
N ILE A 89 3.62 -14.32 6.52
CA ILE A 89 4.70 -15.09 5.89
C ILE A 89 6.03 -14.48 6.32
N MET A 90 6.89 -15.28 6.96
CA MET A 90 8.25 -14.88 7.32
C MET A 90 8.33 -13.47 7.96
N MET A 91 7.49 -13.23 8.97
CA MET A 91 7.43 -11.95 9.72
C MET A 91 6.87 -10.73 8.95
N LEU A 92 6.42 -10.92 7.71
CA LEU A 92 5.73 -9.90 6.91
C LEU A 92 4.24 -10.20 6.77
N ILE A 93 3.45 -9.13 6.82
CA ILE A 93 2.01 -9.18 6.62
C ILE A 93 1.71 -8.98 5.13
N HIS A 94 1.13 -9.98 4.50
CA HIS A 94 0.58 -9.86 3.15
C HIS A 94 -0.88 -9.41 3.25
N ILE A 95 -1.12 -8.18 2.81
CA ILE A 95 -2.45 -7.54 2.82
C ILE A 95 -3.40 -8.24 1.85
N ARG A 96 -4.67 -8.32 2.24
CA ARG A 96 -5.76 -8.88 1.45
C ARG A 96 -5.94 -8.13 0.13
N ARG A 97 -6.19 -8.86 -0.95
CA ARG A 97 -6.49 -8.35 -2.30
C ARG A 97 -7.56 -9.24 -2.94
N ARG A 98 -8.84 -8.88 -2.80
CA ARG A 98 -9.94 -9.70 -3.37
C ARG A 98 -9.98 -9.62 -4.89
N ASN A 99 -10.23 -10.75 -5.54
CA ASN A 99 -10.63 -10.77 -6.94
C ASN A 99 -12.13 -10.53 -7.01
N VAL A 100 -12.53 -9.33 -7.43
CA VAL A 100 -13.94 -8.92 -7.56
C VAL A 100 -14.41 -9.00 -9.02
N GLY A 101 -13.54 -9.41 -9.95
CA GLY A 101 -13.80 -9.40 -11.39
C GLY A 101 -13.90 -8.00 -12.00
N LYS A 102 -13.66 -6.94 -11.22
CA LYS A 102 -13.65 -5.54 -11.69
C LYS A 102 -12.25 -5.13 -12.09
N THR A 103 -12.17 -4.49 -13.25
CA THR A 103 -10.96 -3.84 -13.77
C THR A 103 -11.27 -2.37 -14.05
N PHE A 104 -10.23 -1.55 -14.03
CA PHE A 104 -10.33 -0.11 -14.27
C PHE A 104 -9.24 0.30 -15.26
N GLU A 105 -9.53 1.27 -16.11
CA GLU A 105 -8.58 1.78 -17.08
C GLU A 105 -7.93 3.06 -16.55
N ARG A 106 -6.59 3.15 -16.62
CA ARG A 106 -5.85 4.39 -16.38
C ARG A 106 -5.61 5.14 -17.68
N PRO A 107 -5.30 6.46 -17.61
CA PRO A 107 -4.86 7.21 -18.78
C PRO A 107 -3.75 6.47 -19.55
N GLY A 108 -3.94 6.31 -20.86
CA GLY A 108 -3.02 5.53 -21.71
C GLY A 108 -3.40 4.05 -21.91
N GLY A 109 -4.63 3.63 -21.59
CA GLY A 109 -5.14 2.28 -21.89
C GLY A 109 -4.68 1.21 -20.91
N TYR A 110 -4.02 1.58 -19.81
CA TYR A 110 -3.46 0.61 -18.88
C TYR A 110 -4.55 0.07 -17.94
N ILE A 111 -4.90 -1.20 -18.12
CA ILE A 111 -5.93 -1.89 -17.33
C ILE A 111 -5.35 -2.38 -16.01
N VAL A 112 -6.00 -2.01 -14.91
CA VAL A 112 -5.57 -2.32 -13.55
C VAL A 112 -6.70 -2.93 -12.72
N ASP A 113 -6.29 -3.65 -11.68
CA ASP A 113 -7.17 -4.28 -10.70
C ASP A 113 -6.50 -4.23 -9.32
N ASN A 114 -7.11 -4.88 -8.32
CA ASN A 114 -6.59 -4.93 -6.95
C ASN A 114 -5.16 -5.51 -6.83
N ARG A 115 -4.62 -6.18 -7.85
CA ARG A 115 -3.24 -6.69 -7.83
C ARG A 115 -2.20 -5.59 -7.99
N HIS A 116 -2.61 -4.43 -8.53
CA HIS A 116 -1.74 -3.29 -8.83
C HIS A 116 -1.72 -2.26 -7.69
N VAL A 117 -2.64 -2.36 -6.73
CA VAL A 117 -2.79 -1.35 -5.68
C VAL A 117 -1.62 -1.41 -4.68
N VAL A 118 -1.01 -0.28 -4.37
CA VAL A 118 -0.06 -0.12 -3.26
C VAL A 118 -0.87 -0.06 -1.95
N PRO A 119 -0.52 -0.84 -0.91
CA PRO A 119 -1.26 -0.81 0.35
C PRO A 119 -1.31 0.60 0.96
N TYR A 120 -2.52 1.06 1.30
CA TYR A 120 -2.75 2.41 1.79
C TYR A 120 -3.70 2.41 2.99
N CYS A 121 -3.68 3.50 3.77
CA CYS A 121 -4.70 3.78 4.76
C CYS A 121 -5.75 4.73 4.18
N PRO A 122 -7.04 4.34 4.04
CA PRO A 122 -8.07 5.18 3.44
C PRO A 122 -8.15 6.59 4.03
N ILE A 123 -8.04 6.70 5.35
CA ILE A 123 -8.11 7.96 6.08
C ILE A 123 -6.92 8.86 5.72
N LEU A 124 -5.70 8.33 5.77
CA LEU A 124 -4.49 9.09 5.44
C LEU A 124 -4.50 9.52 3.97
N SER A 125 -4.92 8.65 3.06
CA SER A 125 -5.01 8.96 1.63
C SER A 125 -5.97 10.12 1.36
N ILE A 126 -7.13 10.17 2.04
CA ILE A 126 -8.10 11.26 1.89
C ILE A 126 -7.56 12.58 2.43
N ILE A 127 -6.86 12.54 3.58
CA ILE A 127 -6.31 13.73 4.25
C ILE A 127 -5.18 14.35 3.42
N PHE A 128 -4.21 13.55 3.00
CA PHE A 128 -3.00 14.06 2.37
C PHE A 128 -3.06 14.11 0.84
N ASN A 129 -3.97 13.35 0.21
CA ASN A 129 -4.15 13.32 -1.24
C ASN A 129 -2.82 13.16 -2.02
N CYS A 130 -1.98 12.23 -1.58
CA CYS A 130 -0.68 11.94 -2.15
C CYS A 130 -0.43 10.43 -2.16
N HIS A 131 0.70 9.97 -2.71
CA HIS A 131 1.09 8.56 -2.66
C HIS A 131 1.54 8.19 -1.24
N ILE A 132 0.92 7.16 -0.65
CA ILE A 132 1.19 6.68 0.71
C ILE A 132 1.23 5.15 0.68
N ASN A 133 2.37 4.58 1.06
CA ASN A 133 2.48 3.14 1.30
C ASN A 133 2.45 2.88 2.81
N VAL A 134 1.50 2.07 3.28
CA VAL A 134 1.39 1.70 4.69
C VAL A 134 1.64 0.20 4.86
N GLU A 135 2.67 -0.13 5.63
CA GLU A 135 3.07 -1.51 5.92
C GLU A 135 3.08 -1.75 7.43
N ILE A 136 2.76 -2.99 7.83
CA ILE A 136 2.84 -3.41 9.23
C ILE A 136 4.07 -4.30 9.38
N LEU A 137 4.98 -3.87 10.25
CA LEU A 137 6.19 -4.60 10.59
C LEU A 137 6.00 -5.31 11.92
N SER A 138 6.36 -6.59 11.97
CA SER A 138 6.27 -7.39 13.20
C SER A 138 7.54 -7.36 14.05
N SER A 139 8.66 -6.88 13.49
CA SER A 139 9.97 -6.82 14.17
C SER A 139 10.82 -5.63 13.72
N ILE A 140 11.63 -5.13 14.65
CA ILE A 140 12.58 -4.04 14.46
C ILE A 140 13.68 -4.42 13.45
N LYS A 141 13.95 -5.71 13.23
CA LYS A 141 14.91 -6.17 12.20
C LYS A 141 14.48 -5.80 10.77
N SER A 142 13.19 -5.50 10.56
CA SER A 142 12.66 -5.05 9.27
C SER A 142 12.87 -3.56 9.01
N VAL A 143 13.42 -2.82 9.97
CA VAL A 143 13.72 -1.37 9.91
C VAL A 143 15.04 -1.10 9.16
N LYS A 144 15.36 -1.91 8.16
CA LYS A 144 16.55 -1.67 7.31
C LYS A 144 16.33 -0.50 6.32
N TYR A 145 15.11 0.05 6.28
CA TYR A 145 14.63 1.02 5.29
C TYR A 145 13.89 2.22 5.91
N LEU A 146 14.24 2.58 7.15
CA LEU A 146 14.12 3.99 7.53
C LEU A 146 15.25 4.74 6.85
#